data_AF-A0A7S2KYN7-F1
#
_entry.id   AF-A0A7S2KYN7-F1
#
_cell.length_a   1.000
_cell.length_b   1.000
_cell.length_c   1.000
_cell.angle_alpha   90.00
_cell.angle_beta   90.00
_cell.angle_gamma   90.00
#
_symmetry.space_group_name_H-M   'P 1'
#
loop_
_entity.id
_entity.type
_entity.pdbx_description
1 polymer ?
#
loop_
_entity_poly.entity_id
_entity_poly.type
_entity_poly.pdbx_seq_one_letter_code
_entity_poly.pdbx_strand_id
1 'polypeptide(L)'
;MVEIMAGTTCAFYITLDVPEIRYSSGSGTAGNLFAFNDDLQILEGVGNAYPAFGATFFNRVWNGSLRYTKTESHLATTFGGGSGQAGVMFDVQALQNIILQSFDLHIASEEEQLLKIYTKEGTFVGSESSNADWQLMSDDITVLGMGEGLKSSIPSNAFIPISITTGTRRAFYITVQNTVLVYSGGTQLGNVYAENVDLKIMEGSGNAYLFGAHFTPRVFNGVIRYTKPHMRHISTEFESNSGQAGIMFDVIAKRDMAMHGIEVNIVSSNADAIEDIAVWYREGSHVGYEHDSRDWTQLCHVSVSIPLISEDEQLIALPPNSFAPVSITSGTQFAFYVTSNEPILRYAMGDGENSSSTDYVVEETVANSDLVIFDGTGVEYPFGKAFRPRKWNGVLRYTVANIPSNVVNREMVTTFLGGSGQSGIMFDVVAKRDVSIYSLDLHIVSPSPDEKEVFQIFSLVDGGSHVGHEKDADAWQLLGSANVRPQHRRTPLPLNCFEPIVIEKGDTKGLYVTLTSNHMRYSGGNKVGNVYLANDDIMVLEGTGITFPFGEIYRPRVFNGAIRYTVLDDE
;
A
#
# COMPACT_ATOMS: atom_id res chain seq x y z
N MET A 1 17.83 13.91 -12.37
CA MET A 1 17.25 12.88 -11.49
C MET A 1 18.33 12.56 -10.45
N VAL A 2 18.01 12.60 -9.16
CA VAL A 2 18.96 12.28 -8.09
C VAL A 2 18.64 10.86 -7.63
N GLU A 3 19.61 9.95 -7.73
CA GLU A 3 19.47 8.58 -7.23
C GLU A 3 19.88 8.55 -5.75
N ILE A 4 19.01 8.02 -4.89
CA ILE A 4 19.26 7.88 -3.46
C ILE A 4 19.28 6.38 -3.16
N MET A 5 20.44 5.88 -2.75
CA MET A 5 20.60 4.46 -2.42
C MET A 5 20.02 4.17 -1.04
N ALA A 6 19.47 2.98 -0.85
CA ALA A 6 18.94 2.54 0.45
C ALA A 6 20.00 2.67 1.55
N GLY A 7 19.60 3.21 2.71
CA GLY A 7 20.50 3.44 3.85
C GLY A 7 21.45 4.64 3.71
N THR A 8 21.35 5.41 2.63
CA THR A 8 22.14 6.64 2.45
C THR A 8 21.29 7.89 2.69
N THR A 9 21.95 8.97 3.13
CA THR A 9 21.32 10.27 3.31
C THR A 9 21.73 11.20 2.17
N CYS A 10 20.74 11.84 1.54
CA CYS A 10 20.95 12.90 0.56
C CYS A 10 20.41 14.23 1.12
N ALA A 11 21.11 15.34 0.88
CA ALA A 11 20.69 16.66 1.30
C ALA A 11 20.34 17.54 0.08
N PHE A 12 19.27 18.30 0.19
CA PHE A 12 18.81 19.23 -0.85
C PHE A 12 18.89 20.67 -0.36
N TYR A 13 19.39 21.58 -1.20
CA TYR A 13 19.31 23.02 -0.97
C TYR A 13 18.39 23.65 -2.01
N ILE A 14 17.30 24.23 -1.55
CA ILE A 14 16.29 24.90 -2.37
C ILE A 14 16.29 26.37 -1.98
N THR A 15 16.44 27.26 -2.96
CA THR A 15 16.56 28.70 -2.72
C THR A 15 15.81 29.52 -3.77
N LEU A 16 15.38 30.70 -3.36
CA LEU A 16 14.89 31.77 -4.22
C LEU A 16 15.74 33.01 -3.92
N ASP A 17 15.88 33.90 -4.89
CA ASP A 17 16.53 35.20 -4.71
C ASP A 17 15.67 36.19 -3.90
N VAL A 18 14.43 35.82 -3.60
CA VAL A 18 13.47 36.53 -2.75
C VAL A 18 12.99 35.64 -1.59
N PRO A 19 12.71 36.18 -0.39
CA PRO A 19 12.38 35.40 0.81
C PRO A 19 10.92 34.89 0.83
N GLU A 20 10.53 34.17 -0.23
CA GLU A 20 9.16 33.65 -0.42
C GLU A 20 9.02 32.16 -0.12
N ILE A 21 10.13 31.41 0.00
CA ILE A 21 10.10 30.03 0.46
C ILE A 21 9.58 30.01 1.90
N ARG A 22 8.46 29.33 2.13
CA ARG A 22 7.87 29.14 3.45
C ARG A 22 8.27 27.78 4.01
N TYR A 23 8.71 27.76 5.26
CA TYR A 23 9.02 26.58 6.06
C TYR A 23 8.39 26.77 7.45
N SER A 24 8.20 25.68 8.19
CA SER A 24 7.66 25.73 9.56
C SER A 24 8.75 25.53 10.61
N SER A 25 8.45 25.84 11.86
CA SER A 25 9.30 25.47 13.00
C SER A 25 9.31 23.95 13.18
N GLY A 26 10.49 23.37 13.36
CA GLY A 26 10.67 21.96 13.72
C GLY A 26 10.64 21.72 15.23
N SER A 27 10.91 20.47 15.63
CA SER A 27 10.82 19.95 17.01
C SER A 27 11.96 20.42 17.93
N GLY A 28 12.91 21.19 17.40
CA GLY A 28 13.98 21.79 18.20
C GLY A 28 15.38 21.19 17.99
N THR A 29 15.54 20.18 17.12
CA THR A 29 16.86 19.63 16.76
C THR A 29 16.91 19.19 15.30
N ALA A 30 17.82 19.78 14.52
CA ALA A 30 18.09 19.37 13.14
C ALA A 30 18.58 17.91 13.08
N GLY A 31 18.08 17.14 12.11
CA GLY A 31 18.35 15.70 11.98
C GLY A 31 17.29 14.79 12.61
N ASN A 32 16.32 15.34 13.35
CA ASN A 32 15.18 14.56 13.83
C ASN A 32 14.28 14.10 12.67
N LEU A 33 13.56 13.00 12.85
CA LEU A 33 12.61 12.52 11.86
C LEU A 33 11.41 13.48 11.78
N PHE A 34 11.20 14.09 10.61
CA PHE A 34 10.08 15.00 10.37
C PHE A 34 8.91 14.30 9.67
N ALA A 35 9.22 13.52 8.63
CA ALA A 35 8.23 12.77 7.86
C ALA A 35 8.87 11.50 7.32
N PHE A 36 8.07 10.47 7.09
CA PHE A 36 8.57 9.22 6.52
C PHE A 36 7.47 8.46 5.80
N ASN A 37 7.91 7.52 4.98
CA ASN A 37 7.13 6.39 4.53
C ASN A 37 8.06 5.15 4.49
N ASP A 38 7.63 4.08 3.82
CA ASP A 38 8.41 2.85 3.76
C ASP A 38 9.68 2.93 2.90
N ASP A 39 9.84 3.98 2.10
CA ASP A 39 10.98 4.14 1.18
C ASP A 39 11.96 5.22 1.62
N LEU A 40 11.48 6.31 2.22
CA LEU A 40 12.26 7.50 2.53
C LEU A 40 11.92 8.07 3.91
N GLN A 41 12.96 8.58 4.56
CA GLN A 41 12.86 9.43 5.73
C GLN A 41 13.25 10.86 5.35
N ILE A 42 12.49 11.83 5.82
CA ILE A 42 12.79 13.25 5.72
C ILE A 42 13.14 13.72 7.12
N LEU A 43 14.36 14.22 7.27
CA LEU A 43 14.87 14.74 8.52
C LEU A 43 14.69 16.26 8.60
N GLU A 44 14.55 16.78 9.82
CA GLU A 44 14.52 18.20 10.08
C GLU A 44 15.79 18.87 9.55
N GLY A 45 15.58 19.96 8.80
CA GLY A 45 16.65 20.71 8.19
C GLY A 45 16.87 22.06 8.85
N VAL A 46 17.42 22.97 8.04
CA VAL A 46 17.70 24.35 8.43
C VAL A 46 17.17 25.31 7.37
N GLY A 47 16.73 26.49 7.80
CA GLY A 47 16.50 27.63 6.90
C GLY A 47 17.80 28.40 6.72
N ASN A 48 18.11 28.85 5.51
CA ASN A 48 19.29 29.66 5.25
C ASN A 48 18.91 30.96 4.54
N ALA A 49 19.54 32.07 4.93
CA ALA A 49 19.38 33.35 4.22
C ALA A 49 20.08 33.33 2.85
N TYR A 50 19.44 33.95 1.85
CA TYR A 50 20.02 34.25 0.54
C TYR A 50 20.63 35.67 0.55
N PRO A 51 21.72 35.94 -0.20
CA PRO A 51 22.58 35.01 -0.94
C PRO A 51 23.65 34.33 -0.06
N ALA A 52 24.25 33.26 -0.59
CA ALA A 52 25.47 32.61 -0.11
C ALA A 52 25.42 31.90 1.26
N PHE A 53 24.47 30.98 1.48
CA PHE A 53 24.35 30.21 2.75
C PHE A 53 24.55 31.13 3.96
N GLY A 54 23.78 32.22 4.03
CA GLY A 54 23.92 33.25 5.05
C GLY A 54 23.54 32.76 6.44
N ALA A 55 22.86 33.58 7.23
CA ALA A 55 22.41 33.16 8.56
C ALA A 55 21.60 31.84 8.49
N THR A 56 22.01 30.86 9.29
CA THR A 56 21.33 29.57 9.44
C THR A 56 20.35 29.62 10.59
N PHE A 57 19.11 29.21 10.32
CA PHE A 57 18.05 29.06 11.29
C PHE A 57 17.80 27.57 11.49
N PHE A 58 18.25 27.04 12.62
CA PHE A 58 18.05 25.63 12.97
C PHE A 58 16.59 25.31 13.24
N ASN A 59 16.24 24.02 13.19
CA ASN A 59 14.93 23.49 13.54
C ASN A 59 13.87 24.02 12.58
N ARG A 60 14.07 23.77 11.29
CA ARG A 60 13.13 24.14 10.24
C ARG A 60 12.71 22.92 9.45
N VAL A 61 11.42 22.82 9.20
CA VAL A 61 10.82 21.75 8.41
C VAL A 61 10.30 22.31 7.09
N TRP A 62 10.59 21.59 6.02
CA TRP A 62 10.25 22.01 4.67
C TRP A 62 8.77 21.74 4.37
N ASN A 63 8.06 22.73 3.84
CA ASN A 63 6.63 22.67 3.53
C ASN A 63 6.35 22.35 2.05
N GLY A 64 7.04 21.37 1.49
CA GLY A 64 6.87 20.96 0.09
C GLY A 64 6.57 19.48 -0.07
N SER A 65 6.57 19.02 -1.33
CA SER A 65 6.32 17.62 -1.68
C SER A 65 7.50 17.06 -2.46
N LEU A 66 8.01 15.92 -2.03
CA LEU A 66 9.02 15.16 -2.77
C LEU A 66 8.32 14.13 -3.65
N ARG A 67 8.61 14.14 -4.96
CA ARG A 67 8.17 13.09 -5.89
C ARG A 67 9.35 12.22 -6.22
N TYR A 68 9.21 10.92 -6.05
CA TYR A 68 10.22 9.92 -6.35
C TYR A 68 9.57 8.69 -6.98
N THR A 69 10.36 7.93 -7.74
CA THR A 69 9.99 6.61 -8.23
C THR A 69 10.92 5.62 -7.58
N LYS A 70 10.38 4.59 -6.95
CA LYS A 70 11.17 3.45 -6.50
C LYS A 70 11.60 2.66 -7.73
N THR A 71 12.90 2.51 -7.94
CA THR A 71 13.40 1.66 -9.01
C THR A 71 13.13 0.19 -8.67
N GLU A 72 12.66 -0.57 -9.66
CA GLU A 72 12.48 -2.02 -9.53
C GLU A 72 13.81 -2.69 -9.15
N SER A 73 13.74 -3.65 -8.23
CA SER A 73 14.89 -4.51 -7.94
C SER A 73 15.07 -5.49 -9.10
N HIS A 74 16.32 -5.86 -9.38
CA HIS A 74 16.61 -6.83 -10.44
C HIS A 74 17.79 -7.72 -10.09
N LEU A 75 17.79 -8.92 -10.64
CA LEU A 75 18.96 -9.80 -10.63
C LEU A 75 19.23 -10.29 -12.04
N ALA A 76 20.41 -9.92 -12.56
CA ALA A 76 20.89 -10.38 -13.85
C ALA A 76 21.74 -11.64 -13.70
N THR A 77 21.65 -12.52 -14.69
CA THR A 77 22.54 -13.67 -14.86
C THR A 77 23.69 -13.27 -15.81
N THR A 78 23.72 -13.82 -17.03
CA THR A 78 24.70 -13.53 -18.07
C THR A 78 24.02 -13.35 -19.42
N PHE A 79 24.73 -12.80 -20.38
CA PHE A 79 24.35 -12.77 -21.79
C PHE A 79 25.46 -13.40 -22.66
N GLY A 80 26.37 -14.20 -22.07
CA GLY A 80 27.50 -14.81 -22.78
C GLY A 80 27.12 -15.81 -23.87
N GLY A 81 26.01 -16.52 -23.70
CA GLY A 81 25.43 -17.38 -24.74
C GLY A 81 26.26 -18.61 -25.11
N GLY A 82 26.27 -18.95 -26.40
CA GLY A 82 26.94 -20.12 -26.96
C GLY A 82 26.02 -21.29 -27.33
N SER A 83 24.75 -21.23 -26.98
CA SER A 83 23.71 -22.18 -27.39
C SER A 83 22.32 -21.55 -27.32
N GLY A 84 21.37 -22.07 -28.10
CA GLY A 84 19.97 -21.65 -28.02
C GLY A 84 18.99 -22.77 -28.35
N GLN A 85 17.77 -22.64 -27.84
CA GLN A 85 16.62 -23.48 -28.16
C GLN A 85 15.33 -22.65 -28.13
N ALA A 86 14.20 -23.31 -28.32
CA ALA A 86 12.89 -22.70 -28.24
C ALA A 86 12.45 -22.36 -26.82
N GLY A 87 13.13 -22.83 -25.78
CA GLY A 87 12.77 -22.51 -24.40
C GLY A 87 13.85 -22.76 -23.38
N VAL A 88 13.61 -22.26 -22.18
CA VAL A 88 14.50 -22.37 -21.03
C VAL A 88 13.68 -22.61 -19.77
N MET A 89 14.10 -23.57 -18.95
CA MET A 89 13.55 -23.87 -17.64
C MET A 89 14.57 -23.56 -16.57
N PHE A 90 14.17 -22.92 -15.48
CA PHE A 90 15.05 -22.63 -14.34
C PHE A 90 14.25 -22.45 -13.06
N ASP A 91 14.94 -22.60 -11.92
CA ASP A 91 14.37 -22.36 -10.60
C ASP A 91 14.80 -20.98 -10.07
N VAL A 92 13.91 -20.36 -9.31
CA VAL A 92 14.18 -19.17 -8.50
C VAL A 92 13.86 -19.51 -7.05
N GLN A 93 14.79 -19.26 -6.14
CA GLN A 93 14.56 -19.38 -4.70
C GLN A 93 14.49 -17.99 -4.07
N ALA A 94 13.38 -17.69 -3.40
CA ALA A 94 13.21 -16.46 -2.66
C ALA A 94 13.92 -16.53 -1.30
N LEU A 95 14.76 -15.55 -1.00
CA LEU A 95 15.35 -15.32 0.33
C LEU A 95 14.56 -14.27 1.12
N GLN A 96 13.77 -13.45 0.41
CA GLN A 96 12.78 -12.52 0.92
C GLN A 96 11.50 -12.67 0.11
N ASN A 97 10.35 -12.23 0.64
CA ASN A 97 9.13 -12.16 -0.15
C ASN A 97 9.36 -11.21 -1.32
N ILE A 98 9.11 -11.69 -2.54
CA ILE A 98 9.25 -10.91 -3.77
C ILE A 98 8.01 -11.06 -4.64
N ILE A 99 7.76 -10.05 -5.45
CA ILE A 99 6.78 -10.06 -6.52
C ILE A 99 7.55 -9.89 -7.81
N LEU A 100 7.70 -10.99 -8.56
CA LEU A 100 8.35 -10.98 -9.88
C LEU A 100 7.47 -10.19 -10.84
N GLN A 101 8.04 -9.18 -11.49
CA GLN A 101 7.33 -8.22 -12.35
C GLN A 101 7.53 -8.50 -13.84
N SER A 102 8.69 -9.02 -14.25
CA SER A 102 8.97 -9.37 -15.64
C SER A 102 10.34 -10.05 -15.80
N PHE A 103 10.65 -10.44 -17.04
CA PHE A 103 11.97 -10.91 -17.44
C PHE A 103 12.52 -10.05 -18.59
N ASP A 104 13.83 -9.81 -18.58
CA ASP A 104 14.56 -9.52 -19.81
C ASP A 104 15.17 -10.84 -20.32
N LEU A 105 14.96 -11.13 -21.60
CA LEU A 105 15.40 -12.37 -22.25
C LEU A 105 16.59 -12.10 -23.18
N HIS A 106 17.39 -13.13 -23.45
CA HIS A 106 18.36 -13.12 -24.52
C HIS A 106 17.77 -13.81 -25.75
N ILE A 107 17.27 -13.03 -26.71
CA ILE A 107 16.67 -13.52 -27.95
C ILE A 107 17.59 -13.13 -29.12
N ALA A 108 18.17 -14.13 -29.80
CA ALA A 108 19.13 -13.90 -30.90
C ALA A 108 18.51 -13.31 -32.18
N SER A 109 17.19 -13.41 -32.33
CA SER A 109 16.47 -12.80 -33.45
C SER A 109 16.37 -11.29 -33.27
N GLU A 110 16.26 -10.55 -34.36
CA GLU A 110 15.90 -9.12 -34.40
C GLU A 110 14.42 -8.90 -34.80
N GLU A 111 13.64 -9.98 -34.80
CA GLU A 111 12.23 -10.00 -35.19
C GLU A 111 11.32 -10.29 -33.99
N GLU A 112 10.04 -9.96 -34.11
CA GLU A 112 9.02 -10.29 -33.11
C GLU A 112 8.88 -11.81 -32.90
N GLN A 113 8.83 -12.22 -31.63
CA GLN A 113 8.59 -13.59 -31.21
C GLN A 113 7.32 -13.66 -30.35
N LEU A 114 6.59 -14.77 -30.47
CA LEU A 114 5.48 -15.10 -29.59
C LEU A 114 5.97 -15.96 -28.43
N LEU A 115 5.84 -15.42 -27.22
CA LEU A 115 6.35 -15.99 -25.99
C LEU A 115 5.20 -16.59 -25.17
N LYS A 116 5.44 -17.78 -24.61
CA LYS A 116 4.61 -18.38 -23.56
C LYS A 116 5.43 -18.50 -22.28
N ILE A 117 4.82 -18.20 -21.14
CA ILE A 117 5.46 -18.29 -19.83
C ILE A 117 4.62 -19.20 -18.95
N TYR A 118 5.28 -20.22 -18.42
CA TYR A 118 4.70 -21.14 -17.46
C TYR A 118 5.43 -21.01 -16.12
N THR A 119 4.70 -21.27 -15.05
CA THR A 119 5.27 -21.34 -13.71
C THR A 119 4.80 -22.58 -12.97
N LYS A 120 5.59 -23.00 -11.97
CA LYS A 120 5.31 -24.17 -11.15
C LYS A 120 5.83 -23.95 -9.73
N GLU A 121 5.04 -24.31 -8.72
CA GLU A 121 5.49 -24.39 -7.33
C GLU A 121 6.59 -25.45 -7.19
N GLY A 122 7.66 -25.10 -6.46
CA GLY A 122 8.82 -25.96 -6.27
C GLY A 122 9.80 -25.92 -7.44
N THR A 123 10.46 -27.05 -7.69
CA THR A 123 11.46 -27.20 -8.77
C THR A 123 10.83 -27.69 -10.07
N PHE A 124 11.43 -27.34 -11.20
CA PHE A 124 11.05 -27.90 -12.51
C PHE A 124 11.52 -29.35 -12.72
N VAL A 125 12.46 -29.84 -11.90
CA VAL A 125 13.09 -31.16 -12.07
C VAL A 125 12.05 -32.27 -12.00
N GLY A 126 11.99 -33.11 -13.05
CA GLY A 126 10.99 -34.16 -13.22
C GLY A 126 9.74 -33.75 -14.00
N SER A 127 9.59 -32.45 -14.31
CA SER A 127 8.47 -31.87 -15.07
C SER A 127 8.88 -31.29 -16.43
N GLU A 128 10.08 -31.62 -16.92
CA GLU A 128 10.68 -31.07 -18.15
C GLU A 128 9.88 -31.39 -19.43
N SER A 129 9.07 -32.45 -19.36
CA SER A 129 8.34 -33.02 -20.50
C SER A 129 6.83 -33.17 -20.25
N SER A 130 6.30 -32.54 -19.19
CA SER A 130 4.88 -32.64 -18.81
C SER A 130 4.29 -31.24 -18.66
N ASN A 131 3.40 -30.84 -19.58
CA ASN A 131 2.70 -29.55 -19.46
C ASN A 131 1.72 -29.51 -18.28
N ALA A 132 1.22 -30.66 -17.84
CA ALA A 132 0.19 -30.77 -16.80
C ALA A 132 0.70 -30.40 -15.41
N ASP A 133 2.02 -30.41 -15.23
CA ASP A 133 2.65 -30.03 -13.96
C ASP A 133 2.77 -28.49 -13.80
N TRP A 134 2.48 -27.75 -14.87
CA TRP A 134 2.73 -26.32 -14.97
C TRP A 134 1.44 -25.51 -15.10
N GLN A 135 1.46 -24.32 -14.54
CA GLN A 135 0.45 -23.30 -14.76
C GLN A 135 0.92 -22.38 -15.89
N LEU A 136 0.09 -22.22 -16.93
CA LEU A 136 0.30 -21.19 -17.96
C LEU A 136 -0.03 -19.82 -17.35
N MET A 137 0.93 -18.90 -17.37
CA MET A 137 0.78 -17.55 -16.82
C MET A 137 0.45 -16.54 -17.90
N SER A 138 1.19 -16.58 -19.00
CA SER A 138 0.97 -15.69 -20.12
C SER A 138 1.06 -16.47 -21.42
N ASP A 139 0.14 -16.17 -22.33
CA ASP A 139 0.00 -16.84 -23.61
C ASP A 139 0.16 -15.83 -24.75
N ASP A 140 1.03 -16.15 -25.71
CA ASP A 140 1.28 -15.36 -26.93
C ASP A 140 1.65 -13.89 -26.68
N ILE A 141 2.56 -13.64 -25.74
CA ILE A 141 3.15 -12.30 -25.56
C ILE A 141 4.05 -11.99 -26.76
N THR A 142 3.81 -10.88 -27.45
CA THR A 142 4.74 -10.38 -28.46
C THR A 142 5.94 -9.72 -27.79
N VAL A 143 7.14 -10.25 -28.06
CA VAL A 143 8.41 -9.67 -27.64
C VAL A 143 9.32 -9.46 -28.84
N LEU A 144 9.85 -8.24 -29.00
CA LEU A 144 10.81 -7.94 -30.05
C LEU A 144 12.19 -8.46 -29.63
N GLY A 145 12.75 -9.37 -30.41
CA GLY A 145 14.12 -9.81 -30.21
C GLY A 145 15.11 -8.68 -30.52
N MET A 146 16.17 -8.57 -29.71
CA MET A 146 17.19 -7.52 -29.83
C MET A 146 18.52 -8.02 -30.39
N GLY A 147 18.64 -9.30 -30.77
CA GLY A 147 19.88 -9.89 -31.23
C GLY A 147 20.78 -10.46 -30.12
N GLU A 148 21.83 -11.16 -30.52
CA GLU A 148 22.78 -11.79 -29.59
C GLU A 148 23.49 -10.78 -28.68
N GLY A 149 23.64 -11.14 -27.40
CA GLY A 149 24.27 -10.34 -26.36
C GLY A 149 23.40 -9.21 -25.81
N LEU A 150 22.20 -9.00 -26.36
CA LEU A 150 21.33 -7.89 -26.02
C LEU A 150 20.07 -8.33 -25.25
N LYS A 151 19.54 -7.41 -24.44
CA LYS A 151 18.36 -7.61 -23.60
C LYS A 151 17.10 -7.37 -24.41
N SER A 152 16.27 -8.39 -24.55
CA SER A 152 14.91 -8.29 -25.10
C SER A 152 13.92 -8.25 -23.94
N SER A 153 13.43 -7.06 -23.59
CA SER A 153 12.50 -6.87 -22.47
C SER A 153 11.10 -7.32 -22.84
N ILE A 154 10.47 -8.11 -21.97
CA ILE A 154 9.05 -8.39 -22.07
C ILE A 154 8.29 -7.09 -21.75
N PRO A 155 7.31 -6.67 -22.57
CA PRO A 155 6.47 -5.51 -22.26
C PRO A 155 5.86 -5.65 -20.86
N SER A 156 5.97 -4.60 -20.04
CA SER A 156 5.57 -4.65 -18.63
C SER A 156 4.09 -4.99 -18.42
N ASN A 157 3.23 -4.68 -19.39
CA ASN A 157 1.80 -4.98 -19.36
C ASN A 157 1.44 -6.41 -19.81
N ALA A 158 2.39 -7.13 -20.41
CA ALA A 158 2.17 -8.47 -20.95
C ALA A 158 2.55 -9.59 -19.97
N PHE A 159 3.17 -9.25 -18.84
CA PHE A 159 3.58 -10.19 -17.80
C PHE A 159 2.63 -10.13 -16.61
N ILE A 160 2.09 -11.27 -16.18
CA ILE A 160 1.30 -11.34 -14.94
C ILE A 160 2.26 -11.48 -13.76
N PRO A 161 2.26 -10.55 -12.78
CA PRO A 161 3.17 -10.61 -11.64
C PRO A 161 3.00 -11.89 -10.81
N ILE A 162 4.10 -12.43 -10.29
CA ILE A 162 4.11 -13.70 -9.54
C ILE A 162 4.75 -13.50 -8.18
N SER A 163 3.98 -13.78 -7.13
CA SER A 163 4.47 -13.77 -5.75
C SER A 163 5.27 -15.03 -5.43
N ILE A 164 6.45 -14.84 -4.84
CA ILE A 164 7.30 -15.91 -4.33
C ILE A 164 7.63 -15.60 -2.87
N THR A 165 7.18 -16.47 -1.97
CA THR A 165 7.33 -16.30 -0.53
C THR A 165 8.75 -16.67 -0.08
N THR A 166 9.28 -15.98 0.92
CA THR A 166 10.56 -16.28 1.56
C THR A 166 10.74 -17.78 1.81
N GLY A 167 11.90 -18.31 1.44
CA GLY A 167 12.28 -19.71 1.65
C GLY A 167 11.72 -20.68 0.61
N THR A 168 10.71 -20.27 -0.18
CA THR A 168 10.11 -21.12 -1.21
C THR A 168 10.88 -21.04 -2.53
N ARG A 169 10.57 -21.99 -3.41
CA ARG A 169 11.13 -22.08 -4.76
C ARG A 169 9.99 -22.04 -5.77
N ARG A 170 10.21 -21.30 -6.85
CA ARG A 170 9.34 -21.22 -8.01
C ARG A 170 10.13 -21.58 -9.26
N ALA A 171 9.56 -22.47 -10.07
CA ALA A 171 10.09 -22.82 -11.38
C ALA A 171 9.44 -21.98 -12.48
N PHE A 172 10.21 -21.67 -13.52
CA PHE A 172 9.76 -20.97 -14.71
C PHE A 172 10.14 -21.76 -15.96
N TYR A 173 9.22 -21.81 -16.92
CA TYR A 173 9.49 -22.25 -18.29
C TYR A 173 9.08 -21.15 -19.25
N ILE A 174 10.06 -20.61 -19.96
CA ILE A 174 9.87 -19.51 -20.92
C ILE A 174 10.15 -20.09 -22.30
N THR A 175 9.22 -19.96 -23.24
CA THR A 175 9.36 -20.56 -24.58
C THR A 175 8.79 -19.70 -25.69
N VAL A 176 9.46 -19.73 -26.84
CA VAL A 176 9.04 -19.17 -28.13
C VAL A 176 9.04 -20.27 -29.19
N GLN A 177 8.39 -20.06 -30.33
CA GLN A 177 8.26 -21.10 -31.36
C GLN A 177 9.57 -21.47 -32.06
N ASN A 178 10.51 -20.52 -32.14
CA ASN A 178 11.77 -20.68 -32.86
C ASN A 178 12.94 -20.94 -31.91
N THR A 179 14.04 -21.50 -32.40
CA THR A 179 15.23 -21.79 -31.59
C THR A 179 16.11 -20.55 -31.37
N VAL A 180 15.52 -19.49 -30.83
CA VAL A 180 16.15 -18.15 -30.71
C VAL A 180 16.36 -17.71 -29.27
N LEU A 181 15.86 -18.45 -28.27
CA LEU A 181 16.18 -18.19 -26.86
C LEU A 181 17.57 -18.72 -26.56
N VAL A 182 18.48 -17.81 -26.26
CA VAL A 182 19.88 -18.08 -26.00
C VAL A 182 20.09 -18.33 -24.52
N TYR A 183 20.89 -19.33 -24.18
CA TYR A 183 21.33 -19.65 -22.82
C TYR A 183 22.81 -20.02 -22.83
N SER A 184 23.43 -20.06 -21.65
CA SER A 184 24.83 -20.48 -21.52
C SER A 184 24.93 -21.94 -21.02
N GLY A 185 26.08 -22.56 -21.22
CA GLY A 185 26.38 -23.87 -20.60
C GLY A 185 26.42 -23.75 -19.07
N GLY A 186 25.75 -24.67 -18.37
CA GLY A 186 25.83 -24.78 -16.92
C GLY A 186 26.95 -25.71 -16.45
N THR A 187 27.14 -25.79 -15.14
CA THR A 187 28.05 -26.67 -14.43
C THR A 187 27.34 -27.92 -13.91
N GLN A 188 26.21 -27.76 -13.23
CA GLN A 188 25.41 -28.84 -12.66
C GLN A 188 23.99 -28.34 -12.41
N LEU A 189 23.02 -29.17 -12.79
CA LEU A 189 21.60 -28.86 -12.68
C LEU A 189 21.24 -28.49 -11.23
N GLY A 190 20.59 -27.33 -11.04
CA GLY A 190 20.16 -26.83 -9.75
C GLY A 190 21.21 -26.04 -8.95
N ASN A 191 22.44 -25.90 -9.44
CA ASN A 191 23.44 -25.02 -8.82
C ASN A 191 22.98 -23.57 -8.82
N VAL A 192 23.35 -22.80 -7.79
CA VAL A 192 23.12 -21.34 -7.78
C VAL A 192 24.07 -20.69 -8.79
N TYR A 193 23.51 -20.01 -9.78
CA TYR A 193 24.29 -19.26 -10.76
C TYR A 193 24.48 -17.80 -10.34
N ALA A 194 23.40 -17.16 -9.89
CA ALA A 194 23.39 -15.77 -9.41
C ALA A 194 22.58 -15.66 -8.12
N GLU A 195 23.02 -14.80 -7.21
CA GLU A 195 22.30 -14.49 -5.98
C GLU A 195 22.49 -13.04 -5.53
N ASN A 196 21.50 -12.53 -4.81
CA ASN A 196 21.59 -11.29 -4.03
C ASN A 196 20.90 -11.49 -2.67
N VAL A 197 20.62 -10.42 -1.94
CA VAL A 197 19.96 -10.50 -0.61
C VAL A 197 18.51 -10.97 -0.67
N ASP A 198 17.85 -10.87 -1.83
CA ASP A 198 16.42 -11.13 -1.97
C ASP A 198 16.11 -12.49 -2.61
N LEU A 199 16.93 -12.94 -3.56
CA LEU A 199 16.67 -14.19 -4.30
C LEU A 199 17.95 -14.83 -4.87
N LYS A 200 17.79 -16.09 -5.25
CA LYS A 200 18.79 -16.88 -5.99
C LYS A 200 18.19 -17.37 -7.31
N ILE A 201 19.01 -17.44 -8.37
CA ILE A 201 18.65 -18.04 -9.67
C ILE A 201 19.52 -19.28 -9.88
N MET A 202 18.88 -20.43 -10.14
CA MET A 202 19.59 -21.69 -10.34
C MET A 202 19.81 -22.00 -11.81
N GLU A 203 20.87 -22.76 -12.09
CA GLU A 203 21.05 -23.43 -13.37
C GLU A 203 19.90 -24.42 -13.62
N GLY A 204 19.42 -24.45 -14.86
CA GLY A 204 18.32 -25.27 -15.29
C GLY A 204 18.56 -26.00 -16.62
N SER A 205 17.60 -25.87 -17.55
CA SER A 205 17.54 -26.64 -18.81
C SER A 205 17.23 -25.74 -20.01
N GLY A 206 17.77 -26.09 -21.17
CA GLY A 206 17.28 -25.60 -22.48
C GLY A 206 16.34 -26.62 -23.10
N ASN A 207 15.21 -26.20 -23.65
CA ASN A 207 14.13 -27.09 -24.07
C ASN A 207 13.65 -26.75 -25.48
N ALA A 208 13.39 -27.76 -26.31
CA ALA A 208 12.61 -27.59 -27.53
C ALA A 208 11.16 -27.14 -27.21
N TYR A 209 10.49 -26.57 -28.21
CA TYR A 209 9.19 -25.92 -28.05
C TYR A 209 8.15 -26.85 -27.39
N LEU A 210 7.39 -26.29 -26.43
CA LEU A 210 6.33 -26.98 -25.66
C LEU A 210 6.76 -28.32 -25.08
N PHE A 211 7.67 -28.28 -24.10
CA PHE A 211 8.07 -29.46 -23.31
C PHE A 211 8.70 -30.59 -24.15
N GLY A 212 9.38 -30.23 -25.25
CA GLY A 212 10.10 -31.16 -26.10
C GLY A 212 11.43 -31.65 -25.50
N ALA A 213 12.35 -32.08 -26.37
CA ALA A 213 13.69 -32.52 -25.96
C ALA A 213 14.40 -31.44 -25.12
N HIS A 214 15.06 -31.86 -24.04
CA HIS A 214 15.65 -30.96 -23.07
C HIS A 214 17.14 -31.26 -22.86
N PHE A 215 17.90 -30.23 -22.51
CA PHE A 215 19.35 -30.27 -22.38
C PHE A 215 19.77 -29.59 -21.09
N THR A 216 20.42 -30.34 -20.21
CA THR A 216 20.93 -29.84 -18.93
C THR A 216 22.45 -30.04 -18.84
N PRO A 217 23.14 -29.30 -17.95
CA PRO A 217 22.69 -28.08 -17.29
C PRO A 217 22.81 -26.85 -18.22
N ARG A 218 21.90 -25.89 -18.12
CA ARG A 218 21.92 -24.60 -18.85
C ARG A 218 21.63 -23.44 -17.93
N VAL A 219 22.25 -22.31 -18.18
CA VAL A 219 22.04 -21.07 -17.42
C VAL A 219 21.05 -20.21 -18.19
N PHE A 220 19.94 -19.83 -17.55
CA PHE A 220 19.07 -18.78 -18.07
C PHE A 220 19.89 -17.52 -18.32
N ASN A 221 19.89 -17.00 -19.55
CA ASN A 221 20.53 -15.74 -19.89
C ASN A 221 19.47 -14.65 -19.91
N GLY A 222 19.44 -13.86 -18.84
CA GLY A 222 18.41 -12.84 -18.70
C GLY A 222 18.49 -12.08 -17.38
N VAL A 223 17.48 -11.25 -17.17
CA VAL A 223 17.29 -10.46 -15.96
C VAL A 223 15.93 -10.78 -15.38
N ILE A 224 15.86 -11.03 -14.08
CA ILE A 224 14.61 -11.08 -13.33
C ILE A 224 14.37 -9.71 -12.72
N ARG A 225 13.22 -9.09 -13.04
CA ARG A 225 12.76 -7.82 -12.46
C ARG A 225 11.71 -8.12 -11.40
N TYR A 226 11.84 -7.52 -10.23
CA TYR A 226 10.96 -7.79 -9.10
C TYR A 226 10.84 -6.59 -8.17
N THR A 227 9.81 -6.62 -7.33
CA THR A 227 9.62 -5.70 -6.22
C THR A 227 9.46 -6.48 -4.93
N LYS A 228 9.62 -5.80 -3.80
CA LYS A 228 9.22 -6.34 -2.50
C LYS A 228 7.74 -6.02 -2.28
N PRO A 229 6.95 -6.92 -1.66
CA PRO A 229 5.61 -6.57 -1.22
C PRO A 229 5.64 -5.28 -0.42
N HIS A 230 4.77 -4.33 -0.76
CA HIS A 230 4.66 -3.09 0.00
C HIS A 230 4.01 -3.41 1.34
N MET A 231 4.79 -3.28 2.43
CA MET A 231 4.33 -3.53 3.78
C MET A 231 3.47 -2.36 4.24
N ARG A 232 2.17 -2.60 4.32
CA ARG A 232 1.20 -1.63 4.81
C ARG A 232 1.02 -1.79 6.31
N HIS A 233 0.47 -0.78 6.94
CA HIS A 233 0.07 -0.85 8.33
C HIS A 233 -1.23 -0.09 8.59
N ILE A 234 -1.91 -0.49 9.66
CA ILE A 234 -3.01 0.25 10.26
C ILE A 234 -2.76 0.34 11.75
N SER A 235 -2.97 1.54 12.29
CA SER A 235 -2.75 1.86 13.68
C SER A 235 -4.03 2.38 14.30
N THR A 236 -4.31 1.96 15.52
CA THR A 236 -5.38 2.50 16.37
C THR A 236 -4.96 3.85 16.97
N GLU A 237 -5.87 4.53 17.69
CA GLU A 237 -5.67 5.90 18.20
C GLU A 237 -4.85 5.99 19.50
N PHE A 238 -4.45 4.85 20.09
CA PHE A 238 -3.59 4.76 21.29
C PHE A 238 -4.14 5.36 22.58
N GLU A 239 -5.44 5.63 22.68
CA GLU A 239 -6.07 6.01 23.96
C GLU A 239 -5.93 4.87 24.99
N SER A 240 -5.18 5.06 26.08
CA SER A 240 -4.79 3.98 27.01
C SER A 240 -5.36 4.16 28.41
N ASN A 241 -6.68 4.34 28.51
CA ASN A 241 -7.39 4.47 29.79
C ASN A 241 -7.78 3.12 30.45
N SER A 242 -7.37 1.99 29.87
CA SER A 242 -7.65 0.63 30.35
C SER A 242 -6.49 -0.34 30.06
N GLY A 243 -6.54 -1.54 30.64
CA GLY A 243 -5.53 -2.58 30.42
C GLY A 243 -5.81 -3.88 31.15
N GLN A 244 -5.24 -4.97 30.64
CA GLN A 244 -5.28 -6.32 31.20
C GLN A 244 -4.17 -7.16 30.54
N ALA A 245 -4.04 -8.41 30.97
CA ALA A 245 -3.13 -9.39 30.42
C ALA A 245 -3.49 -9.90 29.02
N GLY A 246 -4.67 -9.56 28.50
CA GLY A 246 -5.15 -10.05 27.22
C GLY A 246 -6.09 -9.07 26.54
N ILE A 247 -6.06 -9.05 25.21
CA ILE A 247 -6.98 -8.30 24.36
C ILE A 247 -7.30 -9.10 23.10
N MET A 248 -8.59 -9.40 22.92
CA MET A 248 -9.15 -10.01 21.71
C MET A 248 -9.79 -8.93 20.87
N PHE A 249 -9.67 -8.97 19.55
CA PHE A 249 -10.32 -8.02 18.65
C PHE A 249 -10.57 -8.65 17.28
N ASP A 250 -11.57 -8.13 16.58
CA ASP A 250 -11.93 -8.61 15.24
C ASP A 250 -11.38 -7.70 14.15
N VAL A 251 -11.13 -8.32 13.00
CA VAL A 251 -10.71 -7.70 11.76
C VAL A 251 -11.60 -8.21 10.64
N ILE A 252 -12.05 -7.32 9.76
CA ILE A 252 -12.59 -7.71 8.46
C ILE A 252 -11.66 -7.18 7.38
N ALA A 253 -11.09 -8.09 6.58
CA ALA A 253 -10.31 -7.71 5.43
C ALA A 253 -11.23 -7.24 4.29
N LYS A 254 -10.97 -6.05 3.73
CA LYS A 254 -11.59 -5.54 2.50
C LYS A 254 -10.87 -6.05 1.25
N ARG A 255 -9.64 -6.53 1.39
CA ARG A 255 -8.81 -7.09 0.32
C ARG A 255 -8.11 -8.35 0.78
N ASP A 256 -7.83 -9.24 -0.15
CA ASP A 256 -6.92 -10.36 0.10
C ASP A 256 -5.60 -9.81 0.63
N MET A 257 -5.14 -10.33 1.76
CA MET A 257 -3.93 -9.85 2.42
C MET A 257 -3.21 -10.96 3.16
N ALA A 258 -1.96 -10.67 3.50
CA ALA A 258 -1.18 -11.47 4.42
C ALA A 258 -0.74 -10.57 5.59
N MET A 259 -1.10 -10.93 6.81
CA MET A 259 -0.68 -10.25 8.04
C MET A 259 0.72 -10.74 8.44
N HIS A 260 1.68 -9.82 8.61
CA HIS A 260 3.09 -10.11 8.87
C HIS A 260 3.55 -9.76 10.29
N GLY A 261 2.83 -8.87 10.97
CA GLY A 261 3.26 -8.37 12.27
C GLY A 261 2.15 -7.70 13.05
N ILE A 262 2.30 -7.74 14.37
CA ILE A 262 1.47 -7.00 15.32
C ILE A 262 2.43 -6.22 16.22
N GLU A 263 2.14 -4.94 16.45
CA GLU A 263 2.73 -4.14 17.52
C GLU A 263 1.64 -3.87 18.54
N VAL A 264 2.01 -3.82 19.81
CA VAL A 264 1.06 -3.65 20.91
C VAL A 264 1.52 -2.55 21.85
N ASN A 265 0.55 -1.81 22.41
CA ASN A 265 0.82 -0.85 23.47
C ASN A 265 0.99 -1.60 24.80
N ILE A 266 2.20 -1.57 25.36
CA ILE A 266 2.54 -2.28 26.60
C ILE A 266 3.19 -1.30 27.57
N VAL A 267 2.70 -1.28 28.81
CA VAL A 267 3.32 -0.52 29.90
C VAL A 267 3.65 -1.48 31.05
N SER A 268 4.93 -1.53 31.45
CA SER A 268 5.40 -2.29 32.60
C SER A 268 5.88 -1.36 33.72
N SER A 269 5.62 -1.73 34.97
CA SER A 269 6.17 -1.03 36.15
C SER A 269 7.61 -1.45 36.48
N ASN A 270 8.14 -2.46 35.78
CA ASN A 270 9.45 -3.02 36.04
C ASN A 270 10.46 -2.54 34.98
N ALA A 271 11.61 -2.03 35.43
CA ALA A 271 12.65 -1.57 34.52
C ALA A 271 13.26 -2.75 33.77
N ASP A 272 13.37 -2.61 32.44
CA ASP A 272 13.97 -3.60 31.55
C ASP A 272 13.31 -5.00 31.66
N ALA A 273 11.99 -5.02 31.88
CA ALA A 273 11.23 -6.26 31.96
C ALA A 273 11.33 -7.03 30.63
N ILE A 274 11.61 -8.33 30.74
CA ILE A 274 11.45 -9.27 29.63
C ILE A 274 10.10 -9.93 29.88
N GLU A 275 9.14 -9.68 28.99
CA GLU A 275 7.78 -10.19 29.10
C GLU A 275 7.47 -11.13 27.95
N ASP A 276 6.75 -12.20 28.26
CA ASP A 276 6.31 -13.18 27.28
C ASP A 276 4.98 -12.74 26.67
N ILE A 277 4.96 -12.60 25.34
CA ILE A 277 3.79 -12.27 24.54
C ILE A 277 3.42 -13.45 23.65
N ALA A 278 2.16 -13.86 23.69
CA ALA A 278 1.59 -14.82 22.76
C ALA A 278 0.54 -14.14 21.88
N VAL A 279 0.54 -14.51 20.60
CA VAL A 279 -0.49 -14.10 19.64
C VAL A 279 -1.22 -15.34 19.16
N TRP A 280 -2.53 -15.27 19.11
CA TRP A 280 -3.42 -16.30 18.59
C TRP A 280 -4.34 -15.68 17.55
N TYR A 281 -4.89 -16.53 16.68
CA TYR A 281 -5.92 -16.12 15.72
C TYR A 281 -6.98 -17.20 15.54
N ARG A 282 -8.10 -16.79 14.97
CA ARG A 282 -9.11 -17.69 14.41
C ARG A 282 -9.86 -17.02 13.27
N GLU A 283 -10.40 -17.84 12.38
CA GLU A 283 -11.38 -17.39 11.39
C GLU A 283 -12.75 -17.23 12.08
N GLY A 284 -13.45 -16.14 11.77
CA GLY A 284 -14.65 -15.68 12.47
C GLY A 284 -14.37 -14.67 13.60
N SER A 285 -15.43 -14.25 14.28
CA SER A 285 -15.38 -13.26 15.39
C SER A 285 -14.97 -13.88 16.71
N HIS A 286 -14.20 -13.17 17.56
CA HIS A 286 -13.85 -13.58 18.92
C HIS A 286 -15.06 -13.80 19.85
N VAL A 287 -16.20 -13.19 19.55
CA VAL A 287 -17.38 -13.17 20.42
C VAL A 287 -17.92 -14.58 20.66
N GLY A 288 -17.99 -14.98 21.94
CA GLY A 288 -18.43 -16.32 22.36
C GLY A 288 -17.29 -17.34 22.51
N TYR A 289 -16.05 -16.95 22.22
CA TYR A 289 -14.87 -17.81 22.23
C TYR A 289 -13.74 -17.26 23.11
N GLU A 290 -14.08 -16.43 24.09
CA GLU A 290 -13.11 -15.69 24.91
C GLU A 290 -12.47 -16.53 26.02
N HIS A 291 -12.98 -17.76 26.24
CA HIS A 291 -12.68 -18.57 27.42
C HIS A 291 -12.09 -19.96 27.12
N ASP A 292 -11.82 -20.27 25.85
CA ASP A 292 -11.33 -21.60 25.46
C ASP A 292 -10.27 -21.51 24.37
N SER A 293 -9.05 -21.95 24.67
CA SER A 293 -7.94 -21.94 23.70
C SER A 293 -8.11 -22.93 22.55
N ARG A 294 -9.02 -23.92 22.67
CA ARG A 294 -9.23 -24.94 21.63
C ARG A 294 -9.87 -24.39 20.36
N ASP A 295 -10.52 -23.22 20.46
CA ASP A 295 -11.13 -22.52 19.33
C ASP A 295 -10.16 -21.55 18.62
N TRP A 296 -8.92 -21.48 19.10
CA TRP A 296 -7.88 -20.58 18.62
C TRP A 296 -6.63 -21.33 18.16
N THR A 297 -5.94 -20.76 17.18
CA THR A 297 -4.62 -21.24 16.73
C THR A 297 -3.54 -20.28 17.22
N GLN A 298 -2.52 -20.78 17.92
CA GLN A 298 -1.39 -19.95 18.35
C GLN A 298 -0.49 -19.62 17.16
N LEU A 299 -0.26 -18.33 16.90
CA LEU A 299 0.68 -17.84 15.89
C LEU A 299 2.10 -17.85 16.41
N CYS A 300 2.31 -17.29 17.61
CA CYS A 300 3.63 -17.20 18.21
C CYS A 300 3.58 -17.12 19.74
N HIS A 301 4.75 -17.32 20.34
CA HIS A 301 5.07 -17.03 21.72
C HIS A 301 6.51 -16.51 21.75
N VAL A 302 6.68 -15.25 22.12
CA VAL A 302 7.97 -14.55 22.04
C VAL A 302 8.21 -13.72 23.29
N SER A 303 9.46 -13.58 23.68
CA SER A 303 9.85 -12.67 24.76
C SER A 303 10.23 -11.32 24.18
N VAL A 304 9.70 -10.24 24.75
CA VAL A 304 9.98 -8.85 24.35
C VAL A 304 10.61 -8.08 25.50
N SER A 305 11.58 -7.22 25.18
CA SER A 305 12.15 -6.30 26.17
C SER A 305 11.34 -5.01 26.19
N ILE A 306 10.90 -4.60 27.38
CA ILE A 306 10.13 -3.39 27.61
C ILE A 306 11.04 -2.35 28.26
N PRO A 307 11.44 -1.27 27.56
CA PRO A 307 12.22 -0.21 28.17
C PRO A 307 11.42 0.51 29.26
N LEU A 308 12.10 0.93 30.34
CA LEU A 308 11.47 1.70 31.43
C LEU A 308 11.16 3.13 30.97
N ILE A 309 9.93 3.38 30.55
CA ILE A 309 9.41 4.73 30.31
C ILE A 309 8.03 4.90 30.96
N SER A 310 7.79 6.05 31.59
CA SER A 310 6.56 6.39 32.31
C SER A 310 5.55 7.10 31.41
N GLU A 311 5.38 6.63 30.17
CA GLU A 311 4.44 7.22 29.21
C GLU A 311 3.41 6.17 28.80
N ASP A 312 2.16 6.62 28.62
CA ASP A 312 0.99 5.79 28.36
C ASP A 312 0.94 5.22 26.92
N GLU A 313 1.91 5.60 26.08
CA GLU A 313 2.05 5.19 24.67
C GLU A 313 3.41 4.55 24.43
N GLN A 314 3.49 3.23 24.63
CA GLN A 314 4.70 2.46 24.36
C GLN A 314 4.41 1.31 23.40
N LEU A 315 4.69 1.55 22.12
CA LEU A 315 4.58 0.55 21.07
C LEU A 315 5.77 -0.42 21.11
N ILE A 316 5.46 -1.69 21.35
CA ILE A 316 6.43 -2.78 21.26
C ILE A 316 6.09 -3.63 20.05
N ALA A 317 7.01 -3.63 19.07
CA ALA A 317 6.98 -4.56 17.97
C ALA A 317 7.46 -5.94 18.44
N LEU A 318 6.78 -6.99 18.00
CA LEU A 318 7.29 -8.35 18.16
C LEU A 318 8.60 -8.53 17.35
N PRO A 319 9.50 -9.46 17.75
CA PRO A 319 10.68 -9.76 16.97
C PRO A 319 10.36 -10.06 15.49
N PRO A 320 11.20 -9.65 14.53
CA PRO A 320 10.97 -9.95 13.13
C PRO A 320 10.79 -11.46 12.89
N ASN A 321 9.83 -11.82 12.03
CA ASN A 321 9.48 -13.22 11.71
C ASN A 321 9.02 -14.05 12.92
N SER A 322 8.43 -13.42 13.94
CA SER A 322 7.84 -14.14 15.09
C SER A 322 6.81 -15.20 14.69
N PHE A 323 6.14 -15.05 13.54
CA PHE A 323 5.23 -16.02 12.95
C PHE A 323 5.30 -15.97 11.41
N ALA A 324 4.86 -17.05 10.76
CA ALA A 324 4.65 -17.07 9.32
C ALA A 324 3.42 -16.21 8.95
N PRO A 325 3.42 -15.47 7.84
CA PRO A 325 2.32 -14.55 7.52
C PRO A 325 0.95 -15.25 7.46
N VAL A 326 -0.07 -14.63 8.03
CA VAL A 326 -1.44 -15.16 8.06
C VAL A 326 -2.21 -14.61 6.87
N SER A 327 -2.65 -15.49 5.97
CA SER A 327 -3.48 -15.09 4.83
C SER A 327 -4.92 -14.83 5.29
N ILE A 328 -5.46 -13.66 4.93
CA ILE A 328 -6.83 -13.24 5.22
C ILE A 328 -7.49 -12.89 3.89
N THR A 329 -8.54 -13.61 3.53
CA THR A 329 -9.28 -13.39 2.28
C THR A 329 -10.21 -12.18 2.42
N SER A 330 -10.41 -11.41 1.36
CA SER A 330 -11.37 -10.31 1.31
C SER A 330 -12.77 -10.78 1.73
N GLY A 331 -13.45 -9.96 2.52
CA GLY A 331 -14.79 -10.21 3.07
C GLY A 331 -14.82 -11.19 4.24
N THR A 332 -13.70 -11.82 4.60
CA THR A 332 -13.63 -12.72 5.75
C THR A 332 -13.34 -11.97 7.04
N GLN A 333 -14.01 -12.38 8.12
CA GLN A 333 -13.74 -11.89 9.47
C GLN A 333 -12.70 -12.81 10.12
N PHE A 334 -11.71 -12.21 10.75
CA PHE A 334 -10.70 -12.90 11.55
C PHE A 334 -10.66 -12.25 12.93
N ALA A 335 -10.39 -13.05 13.95
CA ALA A 335 -10.15 -12.57 15.29
C ALA A 335 -8.69 -12.81 15.67
N PHE A 336 -8.12 -11.84 16.38
CA PHE A 336 -6.80 -11.94 16.97
C PHE A 336 -6.91 -11.86 18.49
N TYR A 337 -6.04 -12.60 19.16
CA TYR A 337 -5.87 -12.52 20.60
C TYR A 337 -4.40 -12.32 20.95
N VAL A 338 -4.09 -11.18 21.57
CA VAL A 338 -2.75 -10.91 22.09
C VAL A 338 -2.78 -11.01 23.61
N THR A 339 -1.83 -11.74 24.19
CA THR A 339 -1.78 -11.97 25.63
C THR A 339 -0.38 -11.97 26.20
N SER A 340 -0.27 -11.55 27.45
CA SER A 340 0.91 -11.56 28.31
C SER A 340 0.56 -12.22 29.65
N ASN A 341 1.55 -12.72 30.39
CA ASN A 341 1.30 -13.32 31.71
C ASN A 341 0.87 -12.28 32.77
N GLU A 342 1.26 -11.02 32.56
CA GLU A 342 0.99 -9.90 33.46
C GLU A 342 0.01 -8.91 32.83
N PRO A 343 -0.72 -8.09 33.62
CA PRO A 343 -1.68 -7.12 33.12
C PRO A 343 -1.03 -5.86 32.54
N ILE A 344 -0.20 -6.04 31.51
CA ILE A 344 0.66 -4.99 30.93
C ILE A 344 0.17 -4.46 29.59
N LEU A 345 -0.75 -5.15 28.91
CA LEU A 345 -1.34 -4.63 27.68
C LEU A 345 -2.25 -3.44 28.01
N ARG A 346 -2.10 -2.36 27.26
CA ARG A 346 -2.90 -1.13 27.41
C ARG A 346 -3.79 -0.95 26.20
N TYR A 347 -5.03 -0.54 26.45
CA TYR A 347 -6.07 -0.37 25.45
C TYR A 347 -7.14 0.61 25.99
N ALA A 348 -8.08 1.02 25.16
CA ALA A 348 -9.14 1.94 25.60
C ALA A 348 -10.41 1.21 26.02
N MET A 349 -11.23 1.85 26.85
CA MET A 349 -12.65 1.52 26.95
C MET A 349 -13.32 1.75 25.59
N GLY A 350 -14.10 0.78 25.11
CA GLY A 350 -14.92 0.98 23.92
C GLY A 350 -16.20 1.75 24.21
N ASP A 351 -16.99 1.99 23.16
CA ASP A 351 -18.22 2.79 23.29
C ASP A 351 -19.36 1.90 23.84
N GLY A 352 -19.75 2.14 25.09
CA GLY A 352 -20.82 1.41 25.79
C GLY A 352 -20.57 1.25 27.28
N GLU A 353 -21.58 0.79 28.03
CA GLU A 353 -21.37 0.38 29.43
C GLU A 353 -20.54 -0.91 29.48
N ASN A 354 -19.64 -0.99 30.46
CA ASN A 354 -18.83 -2.18 30.70
C ASN A 354 -19.73 -3.38 31.03
N SER A 355 -19.98 -4.25 30.05
CA SER A 355 -20.95 -5.34 30.14
C SER A 355 -20.26 -6.70 30.27
N SER A 356 -20.85 -7.60 31.05
CA SER A 356 -20.51 -9.02 31.06
C SER A 356 -21.35 -9.86 30.10
N SER A 357 -22.33 -9.28 29.39
CA SER A 357 -23.21 -10.00 28.45
C SER A 357 -22.46 -10.46 27.20
N THR A 358 -22.68 -11.70 26.75
CA THR A 358 -22.14 -12.25 25.49
C THR A 358 -22.83 -11.67 24.24
N ASP A 359 -23.94 -10.96 24.45
CA ASP A 359 -24.71 -10.26 23.42
C ASP A 359 -24.29 -8.79 23.45
N TYR A 360 -23.17 -8.47 22.78
CA TYR A 360 -22.66 -7.11 22.61
C TYR A 360 -22.26 -6.91 21.14
N VAL A 361 -22.59 -5.75 20.59
CA VAL A 361 -22.33 -5.39 19.19
C VAL A 361 -20.91 -4.86 19.06
N VAL A 362 -20.08 -5.52 18.26
CA VAL A 362 -18.74 -5.02 17.94
C VAL A 362 -18.84 -3.78 17.06
N GLU A 363 -18.29 -2.66 17.52
CA GLU A 363 -18.27 -1.38 16.80
C GLU A 363 -16.96 -1.20 16.05
N GLU A 364 -16.95 -0.42 14.96
CA GLU A 364 -15.72 -0.13 14.22
C GLU A 364 -14.79 0.78 15.04
N THR A 365 -13.57 0.31 15.34
CA THR A 365 -12.54 1.12 16.03
C THR A 365 -11.76 1.96 15.03
N VAL A 366 -11.22 1.31 13.99
CA VAL A 366 -10.40 1.97 12.98
C VAL A 366 -10.48 1.19 11.67
N ALA A 367 -10.56 1.89 10.56
CA ALA A 367 -10.52 1.29 9.24
C ALA A 367 -9.54 2.02 8.34
N ASN A 368 -9.03 1.28 7.36
CA ASN A 368 -8.42 1.87 6.19
C ASN A 368 -8.94 1.19 4.93
N SER A 369 -8.15 1.30 3.88
CA SER A 369 -8.41 0.77 2.56
C SER A 369 -8.52 -0.74 2.50
N ASP A 370 -7.77 -1.41 3.34
CA ASP A 370 -7.49 -2.82 3.20
C ASP A 370 -8.23 -3.64 4.25
N LEU A 371 -8.48 -3.08 5.43
CA LEU A 371 -9.22 -3.76 6.50
C LEU A 371 -9.95 -2.80 7.45
N VAL A 372 -10.85 -3.37 8.24
CA VAL A 372 -11.53 -2.77 9.39
C VAL A 372 -11.10 -3.51 10.65
N ILE A 373 -10.78 -2.78 11.72
CA ILE A 373 -10.60 -3.31 13.09
C ILE A 373 -11.80 -2.90 13.93
N PHE A 374 -12.32 -3.84 14.69
CA PHE A 374 -13.47 -3.64 15.57
C PHE A 374 -13.08 -3.66 17.05
N ASP A 375 -13.97 -3.12 17.87
CA ASP A 375 -13.90 -3.20 19.32
C ASP A 375 -13.83 -4.66 19.76
N GLY A 376 -13.09 -4.85 20.83
CA GLY A 376 -12.66 -6.13 21.33
C GLY A 376 -13.08 -6.42 22.75
N THR A 377 -12.47 -7.44 23.31
CA THR A 377 -12.67 -7.90 24.68
C THR A 377 -11.33 -8.01 25.39
N GLY A 378 -11.17 -7.27 26.49
CA GLY A 378 -10.05 -7.43 27.41
C GLY A 378 -10.22 -8.72 28.23
N VAL A 379 -9.16 -9.52 28.40
CA VAL A 379 -9.26 -10.86 28.99
C VAL A 379 -8.12 -11.10 29.99
N GLU A 380 -8.43 -11.58 31.20
CA GLU A 380 -7.40 -12.05 32.15
C GLU A 380 -6.62 -13.23 31.58
N TYR A 381 -5.32 -13.32 31.89
CA TYR A 381 -4.44 -14.33 31.31
C TYR A 381 -4.94 -15.77 31.56
N PRO A 382 -4.83 -16.68 30.58
CA PRO A 382 -4.80 -16.44 29.14
C PRO A 382 -6.20 -16.50 28.52
N PHE A 383 -7.22 -16.99 29.22
CA PHE A 383 -8.61 -17.11 28.73
C PHE A 383 -9.57 -16.94 29.91
N GLY A 384 -9.24 -16.00 30.80
CA GLY A 384 -9.90 -15.77 32.08
C GLY A 384 -11.11 -14.86 31.97
N LYS A 385 -11.35 -14.02 32.98
CA LYS A 385 -12.50 -13.11 32.98
C LYS A 385 -12.40 -12.09 31.84
N ALA A 386 -13.53 -11.89 31.15
CA ALA A 386 -13.68 -10.98 30.02
C ALA A 386 -14.25 -9.61 30.45
N PHE A 387 -13.82 -8.56 29.76
CA PHE A 387 -14.25 -7.17 29.94
C PHE A 387 -14.45 -6.52 28.59
N ARG A 388 -15.64 -5.97 28.33
CA ARG A 388 -16.01 -5.42 27.02
C ARG A 388 -16.94 -4.22 27.15
N PRO A 389 -16.98 -3.33 26.14
CA PRO A 389 -16.09 -3.28 24.98
C PRO A 389 -14.69 -2.73 25.30
N ARG A 390 -13.67 -3.17 24.57
CA ARG A 390 -12.30 -2.63 24.66
C ARG A 390 -11.72 -2.34 23.28
N LYS A 391 -11.35 -1.09 23.03
CA LYS A 391 -10.67 -0.65 21.81
C LYS A 391 -9.22 -1.10 21.87
N TRP A 392 -8.84 -2.09 21.07
CA TRP A 392 -7.45 -2.56 21.00
C TRP A 392 -6.51 -1.40 20.65
N ASN A 393 -5.32 -1.38 21.25
CA ASN A 393 -4.27 -0.43 20.91
C ASN A 393 -3.03 -1.14 20.36
N GLY A 394 -2.77 -0.92 19.09
CA GLY A 394 -1.61 -1.46 18.42
C GLY A 394 -1.55 -1.13 16.94
N VAL A 395 -0.63 -1.81 16.26
CA VAL A 395 -0.40 -1.70 14.82
C VAL A 395 -0.48 -3.07 14.20
N LEU A 396 -1.30 -3.26 13.17
CA LEU A 396 -1.20 -4.43 12.29
C LEU A 396 -0.33 -4.10 11.10
N ARG A 397 0.68 -4.91 10.84
CA ARG A 397 1.51 -4.86 9.63
C ARG A 397 1.09 -5.97 8.69
N TYR A 398 0.79 -5.63 7.45
CA TYR A 398 0.26 -6.58 6.48
C TYR A 398 0.69 -6.19 5.05
N THR A 399 0.52 -7.11 4.11
CA THR A 399 0.65 -6.85 2.67
C THR A 399 -0.66 -7.20 2.02
N VAL A 400 -1.17 -6.38 1.11
CA VAL A 400 -2.30 -6.79 0.27
C VAL A 400 -1.80 -7.64 -0.89
N ALA A 401 -2.54 -8.68 -1.26
CA ALA A 401 -2.39 -9.27 -2.58
C ALA A 401 -2.76 -8.17 -3.60
N ASN A 402 -1.82 -7.84 -4.48
CA ASN A 402 -2.03 -6.76 -5.44
C ASN A 402 -3.27 -7.03 -6.30
N ILE A 403 -4.06 -5.97 -6.55
CA ILE A 403 -4.82 -5.82 -7.79
C ILE A 403 -3.79 -5.88 -8.94
N PRO A 404 -4.03 -6.61 -10.05
CA PRO A 404 -3.08 -6.75 -11.15
C PRO A 404 -2.43 -5.40 -11.51
N SER A 405 -1.09 -5.36 -11.44
CA SER A 405 -0.29 -4.13 -11.36
C SER A 405 0.05 -3.52 -12.72
N ASN A 406 -0.94 -3.31 -13.58
CA ASN A 406 -0.80 -2.42 -14.76
C ASN A 406 -1.18 -0.96 -14.41
N VAL A 407 -0.99 -0.57 -13.15
CA VAL A 407 -1.69 0.56 -12.54
C VAL A 407 -0.67 1.61 -12.11
N VAL A 408 -0.47 2.65 -12.93
CA VAL A 408 0.38 3.79 -12.58
C VAL A 408 -0.38 4.69 -11.59
N ASN A 409 0.01 4.67 -10.32
CA ASN A 409 -0.51 5.58 -9.31
C ASN A 409 -0.02 7.01 -9.58
N ARG A 410 -0.96 7.96 -9.67
CA ARG A 410 -0.69 9.39 -9.92
C ARG A 410 -1.44 10.25 -8.91
N GLU A 411 -0.94 11.47 -8.72
CA GLU A 411 -1.56 12.48 -7.86
C GLU A 411 -1.63 13.82 -8.60
N MET A 412 -2.83 14.39 -8.65
CA MET A 412 -3.08 15.75 -9.11
C MET A 412 -3.45 16.63 -7.93
N VAL A 413 -2.61 17.60 -7.61
CA VAL A 413 -2.84 18.57 -6.53
C VAL A 413 -3.34 19.87 -7.12
N THR A 414 -4.50 20.35 -6.66
CA THR A 414 -5.02 21.66 -7.05
C THR A 414 -4.42 22.75 -6.16
N THR A 415 -5.17 23.81 -5.85
CA THR A 415 -4.73 24.85 -4.93
C THR A 415 -5.16 24.57 -3.50
N PHE A 416 -4.42 25.12 -2.54
CA PHE A 416 -4.84 25.24 -1.14
C PHE A 416 -4.80 26.70 -0.69
N LEU A 417 -5.11 27.64 -1.60
CA LEU A 417 -5.20 29.07 -1.28
C LEU A 417 -6.39 29.35 -0.33
N GLY A 418 -7.52 28.68 -0.54
CA GLY A 418 -8.74 28.92 0.24
C GLY A 418 -9.38 30.28 -0.06
N GLY A 419 -9.90 30.94 0.99
CA GLY A 419 -10.54 32.26 0.94
C GLY A 419 -12.07 32.23 0.92
N SER A 420 -12.68 31.07 0.68
CA SER A 420 -14.11 30.84 0.84
C SER A 420 -14.34 29.43 1.38
N GLY A 421 -15.50 29.18 1.98
CA GLY A 421 -15.82 27.87 2.51
C GLY A 421 -17.31 27.68 2.71
N GLN A 422 -17.73 26.43 2.61
CA GLN A 422 -19.05 25.93 2.98
C GLN A 422 -18.90 24.44 3.28
N SER A 423 -20.00 23.73 3.50
CA SER A 423 -19.99 22.29 3.76
C SER A 423 -19.39 21.43 2.66
N GLY A 424 -19.65 21.73 1.39
CA GLY A 424 -19.17 20.90 0.31
C GLY A 424 -18.91 21.63 -0.99
N ILE A 425 -18.44 20.87 -1.97
CA ILE A 425 -18.20 21.33 -3.33
C ILE A 425 -18.50 20.22 -4.33
N MET A 426 -19.18 20.59 -5.40
CA MET A 426 -19.41 19.79 -6.59
C MET A 426 -18.43 20.23 -7.68
N PHE A 427 -17.78 19.32 -8.37
CA PHE A 427 -16.86 19.61 -9.47
C PHE A 427 -16.79 18.43 -10.42
N ASP A 428 -16.32 18.69 -11.64
CA ASP A 428 -16.20 17.65 -12.66
C ASP A 428 -14.75 17.24 -12.87
N VAL A 429 -14.54 15.94 -13.06
CA VAL A 429 -13.28 15.39 -13.56
C VAL A 429 -13.53 14.85 -14.97
N VAL A 430 -12.70 15.26 -15.93
CA VAL A 430 -12.73 14.74 -17.31
C VAL A 430 -11.52 13.83 -17.50
N ALA A 431 -11.77 12.60 -17.92
CA ALA A 431 -10.74 11.63 -18.23
C ALA A 431 -10.20 11.85 -19.66
N LYS A 432 -8.88 11.95 -19.80
CA LYS A 432 -8.16 11.88 -21.09
C LYS A 432 -7.60 10.48 -21.37
N ARG A 433 -7.61 9.63 -20.35
CA ARG A 433 -7.26 8.21 -20.31
C ARG A 433 -8.21 7.48 -19.36
N ASP A 434 -8.36 6.18 -19.49
CA ASP A 434 -9.12 5.39 -18.53
C ASP A 434 -8.45 5.52 -17.15
N VAL A 435 -9.20 5.95 -16.13
CA VAL A 435 -8.66 6.17 -14.79
C VAL A 435 -9.56 5.62 -13.68
N SER A 436 -8.95 5.27 -12.55
CA SER A 436 -9.66 4.99 -11.30
C SER A 436 -9.20 5.94 -10.20
N ILE A 437 -10.08 6.85 -9.74
CA ILE A 437 -9.80 7.72 -8.60
C ILE A 437 -10.06 6.93 -7.32
N TYR A 438 -9.04 6.78 -6.47
CA TYR A 438 -9.12 5.93 -5.27
C TYR A 438 -8.91 6.70 -3.96
N SER A 439 -8.50 7.97 -4.02
CA SER A 439 -8.32 8.78 -2.81
C SER A 439 -8.35 10.27 -3.14
N LEU A 440 -8.83 11.09 -2.21
CA LEU A 440 -8.77 12.53 -2.25
C LEU A 440 -8.14 13.09 -0.98
N ASP A 441 -7.63 14.32 -1.06
CA ASP A 441 -7.43 15.18 0.11
C ASP A 441 -8.32 16.40 0.01
N LEU A 442 -8.76 16.90 1.15
CA LEU A 442 -9.60 18.08 1.25
C LEU A 442 -8.86 19.22 1.94
N HIS A 443 -9.27 20.44 1.63
CA HIS A 443 -8.90 21.59 2.42
C HIS A 443 -9.91 21.82 3.55
N ILE A 444 -9.57 21.40 4.77
CA ILE A 444 -10.44 21.54 5.95
C ILE A 444 -9.77 22.45 6.97
N VAL A 445 -10.51 23.46 7.43
CA VAL A 445 -10.09 24.40 8.47
C VAL A 445 -11.17 24.44 9.54
N SER A 446 -10.96 23.64 10.60
CA SER A 446 -11.83 23.58 11.78
C SER A 446 -11.32 24.50 12.90
N PRO A 447 -12.21 25.18 13.65
CA PRO A 447 -11.84 25.85 14.90
C PRO A 447 -11.51 24.86 16.04
N SER A 448 -11.89 23.58 15.88
CA SER A 448 -11.65 22.48 16.82
C SER A 448 -10.95 21.34 16.07
N PRO A 449 -9.63 21.39 15.84
CA PRO A 449 -8.91 20.42 15.00
C PRO A 449 -8.84 19.00 15.60
N ASP A 450 -9.15 18.86 16.88
CA ASP A 450 -9.21 17.57 17.57
C ASP A 450 -10.55 16.85 17.39
N GLU A 451 -11.58 17.55 16.90
CA GLU A 451 -12.90 16.98 16.65
C GLU A 451 -12.98 16.40 15.23
N LYS A 452 -13.43 15.15 15.12
CA LYS A 452 -13.62 14.47 13.82
C LYS A 452 -14.78 15.11 13.07
N GLU A 453 -14.63 15.28 11.76
CA GLU A 453 -15.70 15.73 10.88
C GLU A 453 -16.23 14.57 10.03
N VAL A 454 -17.52 14.57 9.74
CA VAL A 454 -18.14 13.55 8.86
C VAL A 454 -18.00 14.01 7.41
N PHE A 455 -17.16 13.30 6.67
CA PHE A 455 -16.99 13.42 5.23
C PHE A 455 -17.92 12.47 4.48
N GLN A 456 -18.47 12.91 3.35
CA GLN A 456 -19.17 12.10 2.37
C GLN A 456 -18.75 12.48 0.95
N ILE A 457 -18.77 11.49 0.06
CA ILE A 457 -18.57 11.67 -1.39
C ILE A 457 -19.64 10.96 -2.18
N PHE A 458 -20.12 11.65 -3.21
CA PHE A 458 -21.13 11.18 -4.13
C PHE A 458 -20.65 11.34 -5.58
N SER A 459 -21.23 10.55 -6.48
CA SER A 459 -21.16 10.76 -7.92
C SER A 459 -22.54 10.71 -8.54
N LEU A 460 -22.71 11.32 -9.72
CA LEU A 460 -23.94 11.18 -10.50
C LEU A 460 -24.17 9.73 -10.93
N VAL A 461 -25.41 9.24 -10.74
CA VAL A 461 -25.83 7.87 -11.10
C VAL A 461 -25.60 7.60 -12.59
N ASP A 462 -26.00 8.55 -13.45
CA ASP A 462 -25.91 8.42 -14.90
C ASP A 462 -24.58 8.96 -15.49
N GLY A 463 -23.62 9.34 -14.64
CA GLY A 463 -22.39 10.02 -15.06
C GLY A 463 -22.63 11.45 -15.56
N GLY A 464 -21.65 12.02 -16.28
CA GLY A 464 -21.74 13.37 -16.81
C GLY A 464 -21.34 14.48 -15.82
N SER A 465 -21.71 15.72 -16.13
CA SER A 465 -21.35 16.91 -15.35
C SER A 465 -22.34 17.18 -14.22
N HIS A 466 -21.85 17.68 -13.08
CA HIS A 466 -22.68 18.13 -11.95
C HIS A 466 -23.67 19.28 -12.30
N VAL A 467 -23.45 20.00 -13.40
CA VAL A 467 -24.24 21.18 -13.78
C VAL A 467 -25.68 20.81 -14.11
N GLY A 468 -26.64 21.40 -13.39
CA GLY A 468 -28.06 21.09 -13.51
C GLY A 468 -28.58 20.12 -12.44
N HIS A 469 -27.68 19.44 -11.72
CA HIS A 469 -28.00 18.45 -10.68
C HIS A 469 -27.65 18.95 -9.27
N GLU A 470 -27.29 20.22 -9.09
CA GLU A 470 -26.70 20.71 -7.84
C GLU A 470 -27.67 20.65 -6.64
N LYS A 471 -28.98 20.65 -6.89
CA LYS A 471 -30.02 20.56 -5.84
C LYS A 471 -30.86 19.29 -5.94
N ASP A 472 -30.51 18.37 -6.84
CA ASP A 472 -31.27 17.16 -7.11
C ASP A 472 -30.61 15.97 -6.43
N ALA A 473 -30.99 15.70 -5.17
CA ALA A 473 -30.39 14.63 -4.37
C ALA A 473 -30.55 13.24 -5.01
N ASP A 474 -31.63 13.01 -5.77
CA ASP A 474 -31.93 11.71 -6.40
C ASP A 474 -30.99 11.42 -7.58
N ALA A 475 -30.35 12.45 -8.15
CA ALA A 475 -29.35 12.28 -9.21
C ALA A 475 -27.99 11.76 -8.69
N TRP A 476 -27.76 11.80 -7.37
CA TRP A 476 -26.48 11.47 -6.74
C TRP A 476 -26.54 10.15 -5.98
N GLN A 477 -25.51 9.32 -6.15
CA GLN A 477 -25.28 8.13 -5.35
C GLN A 477 -24.12 8.35 -4.39
N LEU A 478 -24.31 7.99 -3.12
CA LEU A 478 -23.25 7.98 -2.12
C LEU A 478 -22.24 6.87 -2.45
N LEU A 479 -20.97 7.26 -2.58
CA LEU A 479 -19.86 6.35 -2.84
C LEU A 479 -19.07 6.00 -1.58
N GLY A 480 -19.15 6.85 -0.56
CA GLY A 480 -18.41 6.64 0.67
C GLY A 480 -18.61 7.75 1.70
N SER A 481 -18.28 7.40 2.94
CA SER A 481 -18.36 8.27 4.11
C SER A 481 -17.24 7.91 5.08
N ALA A 482 -16.68 8.90 5.76
CA ALA A 482 -15.69 8.65 6.80
C ALA A 482 -15.63 9.78 7.83
N ASN A 483 -15.14 9.46 9.01
CA ASN A 483 -14.70 10.46 9.98
C ASN A 483 -13.29 10.93 9.62
N VAL A 484 -13.09 12.25 9.53
CA VAL A 484 -11.82 12.85 9.11
C VAL A 484 -11.34 13.84 10.17
N ARG A 485 -10.06 13.76 10.55
CA ARG A 485 -9.47 14.70 11.51
C ARG A 485 -8.84 15.88 10.76
N PRO A 486 -9.32 17.13 10.95
CA PRO A 486 -8.82 18.29 10.20
C PRO A 486 -7.33 18.56 10.44
N GLN A 487 -6.57 18.80 9.37
CA GLN A 487 -5.13 19.14 9.43
C GLN A 487 -4.83 20.61 9.04
N HIS A 488 -5.77 21.52 9.30
CA HIS A 488 -5.71 22.98 9.06
C HIS A 488 -5.48 23.45 7.61
N ARG A 489 -5.02 22.59 6.70
CA ARG A 489 -4.82 22.95 5.30
C ARG A 489 -5.02 21.79 4.37
N ARG A 490 -4.15 20.78 4.40
CA ARG A 490 -4.28 19.58 3.57
C ARG A 490 -4.69 18.45 4.50
N THR A 491 -5.95 18.04 4.42
CA THR A 491 -6.48 16.93 5.23
C THR A 491 -6.64 15.71 4.33
N PRO A 492 -5.75 14.71 4.45
CA PRO A 492 -5.92 13.47 3.73
C PRO A 492 -7.18 12.74 4.18
N LEU A 493 -7.94 12.23 3.23
CA LEU A 493 -9.03 11.33 3.56
C LEU A 493 -8.48 9.95 3.93
N PRO A 494 -9.15 9.21 4.84
CA PRO A 494 -8.85 7.82 5.08
C PRO A 494 -8.85 7.02 3.76
N LEU A 495 -7.88 6.13 3.60
CA LEU A 495 -7.72 5.36 2.36
C LEU A 495 -8.96 4.46 2.16
N ASN A 496 -9.49 4.39 0.93
CA ASN A 496 -10.79 3.79 0.54
C ASN A 496 -11.96 4.16 1.47
N CYS A 497 -12.03 5.41 1.95
CA CYS A 497 -13.27 5.93 2.51
C CYS A 497 -14.42 6.01 1.49
N PHE A 498 -14.15 5.71 0.21
CA PHE A 498 -15.12 5.57 -0.86
C PHE A 498 -14.67 4.53 -1.89
N GLU A 499 -15.64 3.97 -2.60
CA GLU A 499 -15.40 3.05 -3.71
C GLU A 499 -14.65 3.75 -4.85
N PRO A 500 -13.56 3.16 -5.40
CA PRO A 500 -12.82 3.80 -6.48
C PRO A 500 -13.70 4.16 -7.67
N ILE A 501 -13.55 5.39 -8.14
CA ILE A 501 -14.38 5.95 -9.20
C ILE A 501 -13.69 5.72 -10.53
N VAL A 502 -14.23 4.80 -11.33
CA VAL A 502 -13.77 4.57 -12.71
C VAL A 502 -14.36 5.63 -13.63
N ILE A 503 -13.51 6.24 -14.45
CA ILE A 503 -13.87 7.21 -15.48
C ILE A 503 -13.17 6.78 -16.78
N GLU A 504 -13.96 6.46 -17.80
CA GLU A 504 -13.44 6.05 -19.11
C GLU A 504 -12.91 7.26 -19.90
N LYS A 505 -11.96 7.03 -20.80
CA LYS A 505 -11.35 8.04 -21.66
C LYS A 505 -12.41 8.83 -22.43
N GLY A 506 -12.40 10.15 -22.25
CA GLY A 506 -13.35 11.08 -22.86
C GLY A 506 -14.56 11.40 -21.98
N ASP A 507 -14.83 10.60 -20.96
CA ASP A 507 -15.96 10.81 -20.08
C ASP A 507 -15.71 11.91 -19.06
N THR A 508 -16.83 12.48 -18.61
CA THR A 508 -16.88 13.41 -17.48
C THR A 508 -17.61 12.74 -16.32
N LYS A 509 -17.06 12.88 -15.11
CA LYS A 509 -17.70 12.45 -13.87
C LYS A 509 -17.85 13.63 -12.92
N GLY A 510 -19.10 13.97 -12.61
CA GLY A 510 -19.47 14.93 -11.57
C GLY A 510 -19.31 14.29 -10.20
N LEU A 511 -18.49 14.93 -9.35
CA LEU A 511 -18.20 14.53 -7.99
C LEU A 511 -18.76 15.56 -7.03
N TYR A 512 -19.36 15.10 -5.93
CA TYR A 512 -19.77 15.94 -4.82
C TYR A 512 -19.07 15.47 -3.55
N VAL A 513 -18.18 16.29 -3.01
CA VAL A 513 -17.53 16.05 -1.72
C VAL A 513 -18.07 17.00 -0.68
N THR A 514 -18.40 16.50 0.51
CA THR A 514 -19.01 17.32 1.55
C THR A 514 -18.62 16.90 2.95
N LEU A 515 -18.64 17.87 3.84
CA LEU A 515 -18.67 17.70 5.29
C LEU A 515 -20.09 17.99 5.78
N THR A 516 -20.44 17.58 6.99
CA THR A 516 -21.66 18.06 7.68
C THR A 516 -21.47 19.45 8.29
N SER A 517 -20.22 19.84 8.57
CA SER A 517 -19.81 21.17 9.03
C SER A 517 -19.80 22.18 7.87
N ASN A 518 -19.31 23.40 8.10
CA ASN A 518 -18.98 24.36 7.04
C ASN A 518 -17.45 24.61 6.93
N HIS A 519 -16.64 23.65 7.36
CA HIS A 519 -15.19 23.81 7.50
C HIS A 519 -14.39 23.52 6.23
N MET A 520 -15.03 22.99 5.18
CA MET A 520 -14.38 22.82 3.88
C MET A 520 -14.04 24.20 3.30
N ARG A 521 -12.87 24.30 2.69
CA ARG A 521 -12.37 25.49 2.03
C ARG A 521 -12.17 25.22 0.55
N TYR A 522 -12.58 26.16 -0.25
CA TYR A 522 -12.38 26.17 -1.70
C TYR A 522 -11.97 27.57 -2.13
N SER A 523 -11.46 27.71 -3.34
CA SER A 523 -11.06 29.02 -3.87
C SER A 523 -12.12 29.57 -4.83
N GLY A 524 -12.08 30.88 -5.07
CA GLY A 524 -12.92 31.51 -6.08
C GLY A 524 -12.54 31.02 -7.48
N GLY A 525 -13.53 30.67 -8.29
CA GLY A 525 -13.34 30.35 -9.71
C GLY A 525 -13.60 31.56 -10.61
N ASN A 526 -13.52 31.32 -11.92
CA ASN A 526 -13.86 32.25 -12.98
C ASN A 526 -15.22 31.92 -13.63
N LYS A 527 -15.49 30.64 -13.91
CA LYS A 527 -16.73 30.14 -14.53
C LYS A 527 -16.85 28.63 -14.33
N VAL A 528 -18.02 28.16 -13.88
CA VAL A 528 -18.32 26.72 -13.74
C VAL A 528 -18.07 25.99 -15.07
N GLY A 529 -17.37 24.87 -15.00
CA GLY A 529 -16.97 24.05 -16.15
C GLY A 529 -15.67 24.48 -16.84
N ASN A 530 -15.02 25.57 -16.44
CA ASN A 530 -13.69 25.90 -16.96
C ASN A 530 -12.65 24.89 -16.46
N VAL A 531 -11.65 24.56 -17.29
CA VAL A 531 -10.49 23.77 -16.84
C VAL A 531 -9.69 24.59 -15.83
N TYR A 532 -9.61 24.12 -14.59
CA TYR A 532 -8.75 24.71 -13.58
C TYR A 532 -7.33 24.16 -13.67
N LEU A 533 -7.21 22.83 -13.77
CA LEU A 533 -5.94 22.11 -13.85
C LEU A 533 -6.09 20.90 -14.77
N ALA A 534 -5.04 20.57 -15.52
CA ALA A 534 -5.00 19.40 -16.38
C ALA A 534 -3.58 18.83 -16.48
N ASN A 535 -3.49 17.53 -16.70
CA ASN A 535 -2.29 16.84 -17.16
C ASN A 535 -2.64 15.94 -18.35
N ASP A 536 -1.82 14.93 -18.64
CA ASP A 536 -2.04 14.01 -19.76
C ASP A 536 -3.18 13.01 -19.52
N ASP A 537 -3.60 12.80 -18.26
CA ASP A 537 -4.58 11.76 -17.91
C ASP A 537 -5.95 12.31 -17.55
N ILE A 538 -6.01 13.44 -16.84
CA ILE A 538 -7.27 14.01 -16.35
C ILE A 538 -7.27 15.54 -16.45
N MET A 539 -8.48 16.11 -16.42
CA MET A 539 -8.75 17.53 -16.19
C MET A 539 -9.67 17.69 -14.98
N VAL A 540 -9.41 18.68 -14.14
CA VAL A 540 -10.28 19.08 -13.03
C VAL A 540 -10.91 20.42 -13.40
N LEU A 541 -12.24 20.45 -13.46
CA LEU A 541 -13.00 21.63 -13.82
C LEU A 541 -13.42 22.44 -12.59
N GLU A 542 -13.58 23.75 -12.77
CA GLU A 542 -14.21 24.62 -11.78
C GLU A 542 -15.67 24.22 -11.56
N GLY A 543 -16.11 24.23 -10.32
CA GLY A 543 -17.41 23.73 -9.89
C GLY A 543 -18.20 24.70 -9.02
N THR A 544 -19.00 24.14 -8.12
CA THR A 544 -20.01 24.83 -7.31
C THR A 544 -19.86 24.44 -5.83
N GLY A 545 -19.60 25.42 -4.96
CA GLY A 545 -19.68 25.23 -3.52
C GLY A 545 -21.14 25.08 -3.08
N ILE A 546 -21.41 24.24 -2.08
CA ILE A 546 -22.79 23.92 -1.68
C ILE A 546 -22.93 23.69 -0.17
N THR A 547 -24.07 24.08 0.37
CA THR A 547 -24.47 23.82 1.75
C THR A 547 -24.99 22.39 1.90
N PHE A 548 -24.53 21.67 2.91
CA PHE A 548 -24.90 20.27 3.11
C PHE A 548 -26.42 20.09 3.30
N PRO A 549 -27.02 19.00 2.77
CA PRO A 549 -26.44 18.10 1.76
C PRO A 549 -26.68 18.61 0.33
N PHE A 550 -27.74 19.36 0.06
CA PHE A 550 -28.09 19.86 -1.29
C PHE A 550 -28.78 21.24 -1.22
N GLY A 551 -28.22 22.13 -0.38
CA GLY A 551 -28.81 23.42 -0.01
C GLY A 551 -28.41 24.60 -0.92
N GLU A 552 -28.02 25.72 -0.30
CA GLU A 552 -27.60 26.92 -1.04
C GLU A 552 -26.30 26.71 -1.79
N ILE A 553 -26.24 27.23 -3.03
CA ILE A 553 -25.14 27.05 -3.98
C ILE A 553 -24.33 28.34 -4.15
N TYR A 554 -23.02 28.19 -4.34
CA TYR A 554 -22.06 29.27 -4.48
C TYR A 554 -21.16 28.97 -5.66
N ARG A 555 -21.19 29.82 -6.68
CA ARG A 555 -20.46 29.59 -7.93
C ARG A 555 -19.80 30.87 -8.43
N PRO A 556 -18.70 30.76 -9.19
CA PRO A 556 -17.89 29.56 -9.44
C PRO A 556 -16.90 29.28 -8.29
N ARG A 557 -16.54 28.01 -8.05
CA ARG A 557 -15.57 27.58 -7.02
C ARG A 557 -14.56 26.58 -7.55
N VAL A 558 -13.35 26.62 -7.03
CA VAL A 558 -12.27 25.67 -7.34
C VAL A 558 -12.14 24.68 -6.21
N PHE A 559 -12.15 23.39 -6.52
CA PHE A 559 -11.82 22.34 -5.56
C PHE A 559 -10.40 22.52 -5.04
N ASN A 560 -10.25 22.61 -3.72
CA ASN A 560 -8.97 22.71 -3.06
C ASN A 560 -8.63 21.37 -2.40
N GLY A 561 -7.74 20.61 -3.03
CA GLY A 561 -7.49 19.25 -2.65
C GLY A 561 -6.41 18.57 -3.48
N ALA A 562 -6.29 17.28 -3.26
CA ALA A 562 -5.51 16.39 -4.11
C ALA A 562 -6.41 15.25 -4.60
N ILE A 563 -6.22 14.81 -5.84
CA ILE A 563 -6.88 13.66 -6.45
C ILE A 563 -5.82 12.60 -6.72
N ARG A 564 -5.95 11.44 -6.09
CA ARG A 564 -5.10 10.28 -6.35
C ARG A 564 -5.87 9.29 -7.19
N TYR A 565 -5.25 8.88 -8.28
CA TYR A 565 -5.89 8.04 -9.28
C TYR A 565 -4.87 7.14 -9.95
N THR A 566 -5.38 6.12 -10.61
CA THR A 566 -4.58 5.21 -11.40
C THR A 566 -4.98 5.31 -12.85
N VAL A 567 -4.02 5.20 -13.76
CA VAL A 567 -4.31 4.99 -15.19
C VAL A 567 -4.57 3.50 -15.42
N LEU A 568 -5.62 3.17 -16.16
CA LEU A 568 -6.12 1.81 -16.39
C LEU A 568 -5.84 1.31 -17.82
N ASP A 569 -5.44 2.19 -18.74
CA ASP A 569 -5.17 1.88 -20.15
C ASP A 569 -3.67 1.96 -20.50
N ASP A 570 -3.24 1.13 -21.45
CA ASP A 570 -1.88 1.07 -22.01
C ASP A 570 -1.81 1.82 -23.37
N GLU A 571 -1.84 3.15 -23.35
CA GLU A 571 -1.28 3.96 -24.45
C GLU A 571 0.11 4.51 -24.12
#